data_AF-A0A0E3S9F3-F1
#
_entry.id   AF-A0A0E3S9F3-F1
#
_cell.length_a   1.000
_cell.length_b   1.000
_cell.length_c   1.000
_cell.angle_alpha   90.00
_cell.angle_beta   90.00
_cell.angle_gamma   90.00
#
_symmetry.space_group_name_H-M   'P 1'
#
loop_
_entity.id
_entity.type
_entity.pdbx_description
1 polymer ?
#
loop_
_entity_poly.entity_id
_entity_poly.type
_entity_poly.pdbx_seq_one_letter_code
_entity_poly.pdbx_strand_id
1 'polypeptide(L)'
;MESIRMLNPFTHTNLSKNLIIGLMQFKIILEEDEDVGGFIASCPGLPGCFSQGDTVEEAIENIKEAIQACLESLAEDELHNPL
;
A
#
# COMPACT_ATOMS: atom_id res chain seq x y z
N MET A 1 -8.11 30.78 -0.11
CA MET A 1 -7.36 29.77 -0.90
C MET A 1 -6.58 28.95 0.10
N GLU A 2 -7.24 27.92 0.62
CA GLU A 2 -6.77 27.20 1.79
C GLU A 2 -5.62 26.25 1.42
N SER A 3 -4.53 26.47 2.14
CA SER A 3 -3.70 25.43 2.76
C SER A 3 -2.92 24.51 1.82
N ILE A 4 -1.72 24.99 1.48
CA ILE A 4 -0.51 24.16 1.47
C ILE A 4 -0.37 23.59 2.90
N ARG A 5 -0.98 22.43 3.17
CA ARG A 5 -0.66 21.62 4.36
C ARG A 5 0.58 20.79 4.03
N MET A 6 1.73 21.44 4.03
CA MET A 6 2.94 20.77 4.52
C MET A 6 2.74 20.57 6.03
N LEU A 7 2.14 19.45 6.42
CA LEU A 7 2.13 18.91 7.77
C LEU A 7 2.69 17.50 7.59
N ASN A 8 3.68 16.96 8.27
CA ASN A 8 4.53 17.34 9.37
C ASN A 8 5.59 16.20 9.39
N PRO A 9 6.91 16.42 9.47
CA PRO A 9 7.87 15.35 9.17
C PRO A 9 7.98 14.20 10.20
N PHE A 10 7.23 14.19 11.31
CA PHE A 10 7.42 13.21 12.41
C PHE A 10 6.19 12.81 13.26
N THR A 11 4.94 12.88 12.74
CA THR A 11 3.75 12.42 13.51
C THR A 11 3.09 11.13 13.03
N HIS A 12 3.48 10.55 11.90
CA HIS A 12 2.95 9.24 11.50
C HIS A 12 3.71 8.12 12.20
N THR A 13 3.02 7.38 13.08
CA THR A 13 3.52 6.11 13.64
C THR A 13 3.64 5.12 12.49
N ASN A 14 4.80 5.11 11.83
CA ASN A 14 5.08 4.23 10.71
C ASN A 14 5.25 2.79 11.21
N LEU A 15 4.25 1.94 10.96
CA LEU A 15 4.30 0.53 11.29
C LEU A 15 4.71 -0.25 10.05
N SER A 16 5.90 -0.84 10.05
CA SER A 16 6.31 -1.75 8.99
C SER A 16 5.85 -3.17 9.31
N LYS A 17 5.10 -3.79 8.40
CA LYS A 17 4.74 -5.22 8.46
C LYS A 17 5.27 -5.96 7.25
N ASN A 18 5.56 -7.26 7.42
CA ASN A 18 5.89 -8.15 6.32
C ASN A 18 4.64 -8.96 5.97
N LEU A 19 4.23 -8.91 4.71
CA LEU A 19 3.10 -9.64 4.17
C LEU A 19 3.62 -10.75 3.26
N ILE A 20 3.01 -11.93 3.32
CA ILE A 20 3.35 -13.07 2.49
C ILE A 20 2.21 -13.29 1.49
N ILE A 21 2.53 -13.27 0.19
CA ILE A 21 1.58 -13.51 -0.91
C ILE A 21 2.18 -14.62 -1.77
N GLY A 22 1.58 -15.81 -1.73
CA GLY A 22 2.15 -17.01 -2.34
C GLY A 22 3.54 -17.34 -1.77
N LEU A 23 4.55 -17.43 -2.63
CA LEU A 23 5.97 -17.65 -2.26
C LEU A 23 6.76 -16.34 -2.09
N MET A 24 6.12 -15.17 -2.25
CA MET A 24 6.77 -13.86 -2.18
C MET A 24 6.49 -13.16 -0.85
N GLN A 25 7.44 -12.34 -0.41
CA GLN A 25 7.31 -11.50 0.78
C GLN A 25 7.41 -10.03 0.40
N PHE A 26 6.43 -9.24 0.83
CA PHE A 26 6.36 -7.81 0.59
C PHE A 26 6.40 -7.06 1.93
N LYS A 27 7.24 -6.03 1.99
CA LYS A 27 7.20 -5.08 3.10
C LYS A 27 6.09 -4.08 2.82
N ILE A 28 5.19 -3.90 3.78
CA ILE A 28 4.18 -2.85 3.75
C ILE A 28 4.46 -1.84 4.86
N ILE A 29 4.12 -0.58 4.59
CA ILE A 29 4.17 0.52 5.53
C ILE A 29 2.73 0.95 5.80
N LEU A 30 2.35 1.02 7.07
CA LEU A 30 1.08 1.53 7.53
C LEU A 30 1.27 2.90 8.15
N GLU A 31 0.43 3.83 7.75
CA GLU A 31 0.37 5.20 8.23
C GLU A 31 -1.06 5.50 8.66
N GLU A 32 -1.25 6.01 9.87
CA GLU A 32 -2.56 6.49 10.33
C GLU A 32 -2.80 7.90 9.77
N ASP A 33 -4.01 8.15 9.27
CA ASP A 33 -4.45 9.48 8.85
C ASP A 33 -5.29 10.10 9.99
N GLU A 34 -4.68 10.99 10.77
CA GLU A 34 -5.34 11.64 11.90
C GLU A 34 -6.39 12.70 11.48
N ASP A 35 -6.29 13.24 10.26
CA ASP A 35 -7.18 14.30 9.77
C ASP A 35 -8.53 13.71 9.30
N VAL A 36 -8.49 12.57 8.60
CA VAL A 36 -9.67 11.89 8.03
C VAL A 36 -10.12 10.71 8.89
N GLY A 37 -9.21 10.14 9.68
CA GLY A 37 -9.37 8.86 10.35
C GLY A 37 -9.03 7.69 9.43
N GLY A 38 -8.56 6.59 10.02
CA GLY A 38 -8.23 5.35 9.31
C GLY A 38 -6.74 5.20 9.01
N PHE A 39 -6.42 4.24 8.14
CA PHE A 39 -5.07 3.78 7.86
C PHE A 39 -4.81 3.70 6.36
N ILE A 40 -3.64 4.18 5.95
CA ILE A 40 -3.08 4.06 4.61
C ILE A 40 -2.01 2.99 4.64
N ALA A 41 -2.11 2.03 3.71
CA ALA A 41 -1.12 0.98 3.50
C ALA A 41 -0.39 1.21 2.17
N SER A 42 0.94 1.11 2.18
CA SER A 42 1.76 1.23 0.98
C SER A 42 2.80 0.10 0.88
N CYS A 43 3.13 -0.31 -0.34
CA CYS A 43 4.16 -1.32 -0.60
C CYS A 43 5.34 -0.70 -1.35
N PRO A 44 6.48 -0.40 -0.68
CA PRO A 44 7.66 0.16 -1.36
C PRO A 44 8.25 -0.76 -2.44
N GLY A 45 7.99 -2.07 -2.36
CA GLY A 45 8.40 -3.04 -3.38
C GLY A 45 7.59 -2.96 -4.67
N LEU A 46 6.43 -2.30 -4.64
CA LEU A 46 5.56 -2.07 -5.79
C LEU A 46 5.19 -0.58 -5.83
N PRO A 47 6.05 0.28 -6.41
CA PRO A 47 5.79 1.71 -6.49
C PRO A 47 4.43 1.99 -7.15
N GLY A 48 3.60 2.81 -6.49
CA GLY A 48 2.24 3.07 -6.96
C GLY A 48 1.17 2.17 -6.33
N CYS A 49 1.55 1.13 -5.59
CA CYS A 49 0.61 0.25 -4.89
C CYS A 49 0.29 0.80 -3.49
N PHE A 50 -0.91 1.35 -3.37
CA PHE A 50 -1.46 1.92 -2.15
C PHE A 50 -2.87 1.43 -1.92
N SER A 51 -3.27 1.37 -0.66
CA SER A 51 -4.64 1.07 -0.25
C SER A 51 -4.96 1.75 1.08
N GLN A 52 -6.22 1.74 1.46
CA GLN A 52 -6.69 2.37 2.70
C GLN A 52 -7.76 1.50 3.38
N GLY A 53 -7.97 1.71 4.68
CA GLY A 53 -9.06 1.09 5.44
C GLY A 53 -9.32 1.86 6.72
N ASP A 54 -10.52 1.69 7.29
CA ASP A 54 -10.90 2.32 8.56
C ASP A 54 -10.14 1.70 9.74
N THR A 55 -9.65 0.47 9.56
CA THR A 55 -8.85 -0.28 10.54
C THR A 55 -7.53 -0.74 9.93
N VAL A 56 -6.56 -1.06 10.80
CA VAL A 56 -5.28 -1.64 10.39
C VAL A 56 -5.50 -2.93 9.62
N GLU A 57 -6.40 -3.79 10.08
CA GLU A 57 -6.70 -5.08 9.48
C GLU A 57 -7.31 -4.92 8.08
N GLU A 58 -8.25 -3.98 7.93
CA GLU A 58 -8.86 -3.67 6.64
C GLU A 58 -7.82 -3.11 5.66
N ALA A 59 -6.98 -2.15 6.08
CA ALA A 59 -5.94 -1.61 5.22
C ALA A 59 -4.94 -2.69 4.76
N ILE A 60 -4.66 -3.70 5.60
CA ILE A 60 -3.80 -4.84 5.27
C ILE A 60 -4.46 -5.78 4.26
N GLU A 61 -5.73 -6.14 4.44
CA GLU A 61 -6.42 -6.98 3.46
C GLU A 61 -6.58 -6.25 2.12
N ASN A 62 -6.90 -4.96 2.14
CA ASN A 62 -7.07 -4.19 0.92
C ASN A 62 -5.74 -4.01 0.15
N ILE A 63 -4.60 -3.78 0.83
CA ILE A 63 -3.30 -3.71 0.14
C ILE A 63 -2.87 -5.08 -0.39
N LYS A 64 -3.26 -6.18 0.27
CA LYS A 64 -2.97 -7.53 -0.19
C LYS A 64 -3.66 -7.83 -1.51
N GLU A 65 -4.94 -7.47 -1.64
CA GLU A 65 -5.69 -7.59 -2.89
C GLU A 65 -5.07 -6.72 -3.98
N ALA A 66 -4.70 -5.49 -3.66
CA ALA A 66 -4.04 -4.59 -4.62
C ALA A 66 -2.70 -5.15 -5.11
N ILE A 67 -1.86 -5.69 -4.22
CA ILE A 67 -0.60 -6.34 -4.59
C ILE A 67 -0.87 -7.55 -5.49
N GLN A 68 -1.85 -8.38 -5.16
CA GLN A 68 -2.20 -9.54 -5.97
C GLN A 68 -2.64 -9.12 -7.39
N ALA A 69 -3.54 -8.14 -7.50
CA ALA A 69 -3.98 -7.62 -8.79
C ALA A 69 -2.81 -7.03 -9.62
N CYS A 70 -1.86 -6.33 -8.98
CA CYS A 70 -0.66 -5.85 -9.66
C CYS A 70 0.19 -7.00 -10.21
N LEU A 71 0.39 -8.07 -9.44
CA LEU A 71 1.16 -9.23 -9.88
C LEU A 71 0.48 -9.98 -11.02
N GLU A 72 -0.85 -10.12 -10.97
CA GLU A 72 -1.64 -10.72 -12.04
C GLU A 72 -1.52 -9.90 -13.34
N SER A 73 -1.65 -8.57 -13.26
CA SER A 73 -1.48 -7.69 -14.42
C SER A 73 -0.08 -7.76 -15.02
N LEU A 74 0.97 -7.82 -14.19
CA LEU A 74 2.35 -7.97 -14.67
C LEU A 74 2.58 -9.31 -15.39
N ALA A 75 1.97 -10.39 -14.87
CA ALA A 75 2.04 -11.70 -15.50
C ALA A 75 1.31 -11.75 -16.86
N GLU A 76 0.20 -11.01 -16.99
CA GLU A 76 -0.55 -10.88 -18.24
C GLU A 76 0.21 -10.04 -19.28
N ASP A 77 0.87 -8.96 -18.86
CA ASP A 77 1.66 -8.10 -19.75
C ASP A 77 2.88 -8.82 -20.34
N GLU A 78 3.58 -9.65 -19.55
CA GLU A 78 4.67 -10.51 -20.06
C GLU A 78 4.17 -11.50 -21.13
N LEU A 79 2.90 -11.89 -21.08
CA LEU A 79 2.27 -12.81 -22.03
C LEU A 79 1.85 -12.12 -23.34
N HIS A 80 1.64 -10.80 -23.35
CA HIS A 80 1.16 -10.06 -24.53
C HIS A 80 2.25 -9.35 -25.34
N ASN A 81 3.48 -9.27 -24.82
CA ASN A 81 4.64 -8.78 -25.56
C ASN A 81 5.72 -9.88 -25.69
N PRO A 82 5.49 -10.91 -26.53
CA PRO A 82 6.55 -11.85 -26.86
C PRO A 82 7.65 -11.09 -27.63
N LEU A 83 8.89 -11.16 -27.11
CA LEU A 83 10.11 -10.68 -27.77
C LEU A 83 10.25 -11.25 -29.20
#